data_AF-A0A1W4XQK2-F1
#
_entry.id   AF-A0A1W4XQK2-F1
#
_cell.length_a   1.000
_cell.length_b   1.000
_cell.length_c   1.000
_cell.angle_alpha   90.00
_cell.angle_beta   90.00
_cell.angle_gamma   90.00
#
_symmetry.space_group_name_H-M   'P 1'
#
loop_
_entity.id
_entity.type
_entity.pdbx_description
1 polymer ?
#
loop_
_entity_poly.entity_id
_entity_poly.type
_entity_poly.pdbx_seq_one_letter_code
_entity_poly.pdbx_strand_id
1 'polypeptide(L)'
;VFIELFIFKEGPQRKESGKRGRKPGRKSTDKVDVKAKLERSRQSARECRARKKLRYQYLEELVADREKAVFALRNELEKYQQWAKDIDQGRVPEEIDALLEEFAPVKKEKSN
;
A
#
# COMPACT_ATOMS: atom_id res chain seq x y z
N VAL A 1 -9.23 8.06 15.92
CA VAL A 1 -8.37 8.93 16.77
C VAL A 1 -6.88 8.77 16.45
N PHE A 2 -6.34 7.56 16.27
CA PHE A 2 -4.90 7.37 15.99
C PHE A 2 -4.44 7.84 14.58
N ILE A 3 -5.30 7.76 13.56
CA ILE A 3 -4.97 8.17 12.17
C ILE A 3 -4.92 9.69 12.00
N GLU A 4 -5.69 10.48 12.79
CA GLU A 4 -5.61 11.95 12.72
C GLU A 4 -4.30 12.50 13.27
N LEU A 5 -3.68 11.82 14.24
CA LEU A 5 -2.46 12.29 14.89
C LEU A 5 -1.20 12.11 14.03
N PHE A 6 -1.17 11.11 13.13
CA PHE A 6 0.00 10.84 12.28
C PHE A 6 0.09 11.74 11.03
N ILE A 7 -0.93 12.57 10.78
CA ILE A 7 -0.91 13.56 9.69
C ILE A 7 -0.10 14.81 10.07
N PHE A 8 0.21 15.04 11.36
CA PHE A 8 0.83 16.29 11.84
C PHE A 8 2.35 16.20 12.12
N LYS A 9 3.13 15.61 11.20
CA LYS A 9 4.58 15.84 11.17
C LYS A 9 4.98 16.47 9.85
N GLU A 10 4.46 17.67 9.61
CA GLU A 10 5.00 18.59 8.62
C GLU A 10 6.25 19.26 9.21
N GLY A 11 7.28 19.40 8.37
CA GLY A 11 8.62 19.85 8.74
C GLY A 11 8.70 21.28 9.29
N PRO A 12 9.92 21.78 9.55
CA PRO A 12 10.12 23.01 10.31
C PRO A 12 9.41 24.21 9.64
N GLN A 13 8.52 24.81 10.44
CA GLN A 13 7.87 26.10 10.25
C GLN A 13 8.88 27.14 9.71
N ARG A 14 8.74 27.53 8.45
CA ARG A 14 9.42 28.73 7.94
C ARG A 14 8.72 29.95 8.53
N LYS A 15 9.38 30.60 9.48
CA LYS A 15 9.05 31.94 9.98
C LYS A 15 8.87 32.91 8.81
N GLU A 16 7.62 33.26 8.50
CA GLU A 16 7.30 34.38 7.62
C GLU A 16 6.96 35.60 8.50
N SER A 17 7.96 36.39 8.84
CA SER A 17 7.76 37.68 9.50
C SER A 17 8.69 38.74 8.89
N GLY A 18 8.19 39.40 7.85
CA GLY A 18 8.89 40.48 7.15
C GLY A 18 7.93 41.43 6.44
N LYS A 19 6.86 41.87 7.12
CA LYS A 19 6.04 43.01 6.66
C LYS A 19 6.84 44.31 6.88
N ARG A 20 7.66 44.72 5.90
CA ARG A 20 8.10 46.12 5.78
C ARG A 20 7.90 46.59 4.34
N GLY A 21 7.03 47.58 4.19
CA GLY A 21 6.91 48.41 2.99
C GLY A 21 5.78 48.03 2.03
N ARG A 22 4.52 48.34 2.36
CA ARG A 22 3.47 48.47 1.34
C ARG A 22 3.18 49.96 1.10
N LYS A 23 3.66 50.50 -0.02
CA LYS A 23 3.32 51.86 -0.49
C LYS A 23 1.79 51.97 -0.67
N PRO A 24 1.12 53.01 -0.14
CA PRO A 24 -0.32 53.19 -0.31
C PRO A 24 -0.58 53.76 -1.71
N GLY A 25 -1.09 52.94 -2.65
CA GLY A 25 -1.45 53.48 -3.97
C GLY A 25 -1.92 52.52 -5.07
N ARG A 26 -1.70 51.20 -4.99
CA ARG A 26 -2.09 50.26 -6.08
C ARG A 26 -3.10 49.23 -5.58
N LYS A 27 -4.40 49.47 -5.80
CA LYS A 27 -5.49 48.73 -5.10
C LYS A 27 -6.26 47.69 -5.92
N SER A 28 -6.06 47.58 -7.24
CA SER A 28 -6.83 46.63 -8.09
C SER A 28 -6.05 45.38 -8.50
N THR A 29 -4.82 45.52 -9.02
CA THR A 29 -4.01 44.38 -9.50
C THR A 29 -3.45 43.51 -8.37
N ASP A 30 -3.03 44.11 -7.26
CA ASP A 30 -2.45 43.39 -6.11
C ASP A 30 -3.46 42.48 -5.40
N LYS A 31 -4.75 42.84 -5.40
CA LYS A 31 -5.80 42.01 -4.79
C LYS A 31 -6.04 40.73 -5.58
N VAL A 32 -5.95 40.81 -6.90
CA VAL A 32 -6.05 39.64 -7.80
C VAL A 32 -4.86 38.72 -7.59
N ASP A 33 -3.64 39.26 -7.47
CA ASP A 33 -2.43 38.46 -7.20
C ASP A 33 -2.46 37.79 -5.81
N VAL A 34 -2.93 38.49 -4.77
CA VAL A 34 -3.10 37.89 -3.42
C VAL A 34 -4.12 36.74 -3.44
N LYS A 35 -5.27 36.93 -4.10
CA LYS A 35 -6.29 35.87 -4.23
C LYS A 35 -5.74 34.67 -5.01
N ALA A 36 -5.01 34.92 -6.10
CA ALA A 36 -4.39 33.87 -6.91
C ALA A 36 -3.30 33.10 -6.15
N LYS A 37 -2.45 33.79 -5.36
CA LYS A 37 -1.45 33.14 -4.49
C LYS A 37 -2.09 32.29 -3.41
N LEU A 38 -3.16 32.79 -2.78
CA LEU A 38 -3.88 32.04 -1.75
C LEU A 38 -4.52 30.77 -2.31
N GLU A 39 -5.15 30.86 -3.49
CA GLU A 39 -5.72 29.68 -4.16
C GLU A 39 -4.64 28.67 -4.59
N ARG A 40 -3.48 29.12 -5.10
CA ARG A 40 -2.35 28.23 -5.39
C ARG A 40 -1.82 27.50 -4.14
N SER A 41 -1.71 28.20 -3.01
CA SER A 41 -1.28 27.58 -1.74
C SER A 41 -2.31 26.58 -1.21
N ARG A 42 -3.61 26.89 -1.34
CA ARG A 42 -4.68 25.96 -0.98
C ARG A 42 -4.65 24.71 -1.86
N GLN A 43 -4.47 24.90 -3.16
CA GLN A 43 -4.41 23.81 -4.12
C GLN A 43 -3.20 22.89 -3.86
N SER A 44 -2.01 23.45 -3.63
CA SER A 44 -0.83 22.64 -3.32
C SER A 44 -0.96 21.87 -2.00
N ALA A 45 -1.64 22.46 -1.00
CA ALA A 45 -1.96 21.76 0.25
C ALA A 45 -2.95 20.59 0.03
N ARG A 46 -3.98 20.77 -0.81
CA ARG A 46 -4.91 19.69 -1.19
C ARG A 46 -4.19 18.57 -1.92
N GLU A 47 -3.35 18.91 -2.89
CA GLU A 47 -2.55 17.94 -3.66
C GLU A 47 -1.56 17.20 -2.76
N CYS A 48 -0.95 17.86 -1.78
CA CYS A 48 -0.12 17.20 -0.77
C CYS A 48 -0.90 16.10 -0.02
N ARG A 49 -2.10 16.42 0.45
CA ARG A 49 -2.97 15.46 1.15
C ARG A 49 -3.40 14.31 0.24
N ALA A 50 -3.83 14.61 -0.98
CA ALA A 50 -4.23 13.60 -1.97
C ALA A 50 -3.06 12.64 -2.29
N ARG A 51 -1.86 13.18 -2.51
CA ARG A 51 -0.65 12.37 -2.75
C ARG A 51 -0.29 11.49 -1.55
N LYS A 52 -0.35 12.03 -0.33
CA LYS A 52 -0.07 11.26 0.89
C LYS A 52 -1.09 10.12 1.07
N LYS A 53 -2.37 10.37 0.80
CA LYS A 53 -3.43 9.35 0.84
C LYS A 53 -3.16 8.23 -0.17
N LEU A 54 -2.93 8.58 -1.43
CA LEU A 54 -2.62 7.59 -2.48
C LEU A 54 -1.37 6.77 -2.14
N ARG A 55 -0.32 7.42 -1.64
CA ARG A 55 0.91 6.73 -1.25
C ARG A 55 0.67 5.71 -0.15
N TYR A 56 -0.09 6.05 0.88
CA TYR A 56 -0.38 5.11 1.97
C TYR A 56 -1.32 4.01 1.56
N GLN A 57 -2.32 4.31 0.73
CA GLN A 57 -3.20 3.29 0.17
C GLN A 57 -2.39 2.23 -0.60
N TYR A 58 -1.47 2.66 -1.48
CA TYR A 58 -0.62 1.73 -2.22
C TYR A 58 0.27 0.88 -1.29
N LEU A 59 0.86 1.49 -0.25
CA LEU A 59 1.68 0.75 0.72
C LEU A 59 0.85 -0.24 1.53
N GLU A 60 -0.38 0.11 1.89
CA GLU A 60 -1.31 -0.75 2.60
C GLU A 60 -1.71 -1.96 1.73
N GLU A 61 -2.05 -1.72 0.45
CA GLU A 61 -2.34 -2.78 -0.52
C GLU A 61 -1.15 -3.73 -0.69
N LEU A 62 0.08 -3.20 -0.86
CA LEU A 62 1.29 -4.03 -0.97
C LEU A 62 1.54 -4.90 0.28
N VAL A 63 1.32 -4.35 1.48
CA VAL A 63 1.49 -5.09 2.72
C VAL A 63 0.43 -6.17 2.84
N ALA A 64 -0.84 -5.84 2.58
CA ALA A 64 -1.95 -6.79 2.63
C ALA A 64 -1.75 -7.97 1.67
N ASP A 65 -1.32 -7.70 0.44
CA ASP A 65 -1.04 -8.74 -0.56
C ASP A 65 0.10 -9.67 -0.10
N ARG A 66 1.16 -9.09 0.47
CA ARG A 66 2.27 -9.87 1.02
C ARG A 66 1.84 -10.71 2.22
N GLU A 67 1.06 -10.16 3.13
CA GLU A 67 0.53 -10.89 4.28
C GLU A 67 -0.35 -12.06 3.84
N LYS A 68 -1.21 -11.85 2.84
CA LYS A 68 -2.05 -12.89 2.23
C LYS A 68 -1.21 -14.02 1.63
N ALA A 69 -0.15 -13.68 0.89
CA ALA A 69 0.76 -14.67 0.32
C ALA A 69 1.50 -15.48 1.41
N VAL A 70 1.97 -14.81 2.46
CA VAL A 70 2.60 -15.48 3.61
C VAL A 70 1.63 -16.42 4.31
N PHE A 71 0.38 -15.99 4.51
CA PHE A 71 -0.64 -16.83 5.13
C PHE A 71 -0.96 -18.07 4.30
N ALA A 72 -1.11 -17.91 2.97
CA ALA A 72 -1.33 -19.04 2.06
C ALA A 72 -0.19 -20.07 2.13
N LEU A 73 1.06 -19.61 2.08
CA LEU A 73 2.24 -20.48 2.17
C LEU A 73 2.34 -21.19 3.53
N ARG A 74 1.97 -20.51 4.62
CA ARG A 74 1.96 -21.12 5.96
C ARG A 74 0.92 -22.23 6.06
N ASN A 75 -0.29 -22.01 5.54
CA ASN A 75 -1.34 -23.03 5.53
C ASN A 75 -0.92 -24.25 4.70
N GLU A 76 -0.28 -24.01 3.55
CA GLU A 76 0.24 -25.09 2.71
C GLU A 76 1.33 -25.89 3.44
N LEU A 77 2.26 -25.20 4.12
CA LEU A 77 3.29 -25.85 4.91
C LEU A 77 2.70 -26.68 6.06
N GLU A 78 1.71 -26.14 6.78
CA GLU A 78 1.03 -26.83 7.88
C GLU A 78 0.33 -28.10 7.38
N LYS A 79 -0.32 -28.02 6.22
CA LYS A 79 -0.93 -29.17 5.54
C LYS A 79 0.11 -30.27 5.27
N TYR A 80 1.26 -29.94 4.68
CA TYR A 80 2.32 -30.94 4.44
C TYR A 80 2.90 -31.52 5.73
N GLN A 81 3.06 -30.70 6.78
CA GLN A 81 3.51 -31.20 8.08
C GLN A 81 2.50 -32.19 8.69
N GLN A 82 1.21 -31.94 8.53
CA GLN A 82 0.17 -32.84 9.01
C GLN A 82 0.19 -34.16 8.22
N TRP A 83 0.29 -34.09 6.90
CA TRP A 83 0.42 -35.29 6.06
C TRP A 83 1.66 -36.11 6.39
N ALA A 84 2.81 -35.47 6.62
CA ALA A 84 4.03 -36.16 7.02
C ALA A 84 3.82 -36.96 8.31
N LYS A 85 3.16 -36.37 9.33
CA LYS A 85 2.81 -37.06 10.57
C LYS A 85 1.86 -38.24 10.34
N ASP A 86 0.88 -38.08 9.46
CA ASP A 86 -0.08 -39.15 9.18
C ASP A 86 0.60 -40.32 8.45
N ILE A 87 1.48 -40.02 7.49
CA ILE A 87 2.30 -41.01 6.77
C ILE A 87 3.23 -41.76 7.72
N ASP A 88 3.90 -41.04 8.64
CA ASP A 88 4.75 -41.64 9.67
C ASP A 88 3.96 -42.60 10.59
N GLN A 89 2.64 -42.38 10.72
CA GLN A 89 1.71 -43.24 11.46
C GLN A 89 1.07 -44.34 10.59
N GLY A 90 1.50 -44.48 9.33
CA GLY A 90 0.99 -45.48 8.39
C GLY A 90 -0.37 -45.14 7.79
N ARG A 91 -0.85 -43.90 7.93
CA ARG A 91 -2.08 -43.39 7.33
C ARG A 91 -1.73 -42.54 6.12
N VAL A 92 -2.29 -42.87 4.95
CA VAL A 92 -2.10 -42.06 3.74
C VAL A 92 -3.35 -41.20 3.54
N PRO A 93 -3.27 -39.87 3.66
CA PRO A 93 -4.38 -38.98 3.31
C PRO A 93 -4.79 -39.10 1.83
N GLU A 94 -6.09 -39.20 1.55
CA GLU A 94 -6.64 -39.26 0.17
C GLU A 94 -6.23 -38.07 -0.70
N GLU A 95 -5.96 -36.93 -0.06
CA GLU A 95 -5.54 -35.71 -0.73
C GLU A 95 -4.13 -35.82 -1.35
N ILE A 96 -3.31 -36.79 -0.92
CA ILE A 96 -2.02 -37.10 -1.54
C ILE A 96 -2.21 -37.68 -2.94
N ASP A 97 -3.25 -38.48 -3.16
CA ASP A 97 -3.51 -39.08 -4.48
C ASP A 97 -3.86 -37.99 -5.50
N ALA A 98 -4.69 -37.01 -5.10
CA ALA A 98 -4.99 -35.84 -5.94
C ALA A 98 -3.74 -35.00 -6.24
N LEU A 99 -2.82 -34.86 -5.27
CA LEU A 99 -1.54 -34.18 -5.48
C LEU A 99 -0.66 -34.95 -6.48
N LEU A 100 -0.60 -36.28 -6.34
CA LEU A 100 0.18 -37.14 -7.23
C LEU A 100 -0.35 -37.10 -8.66
N GLU A 101 -1.66 -37.01 -8.88
CA GLU A 101 -2.26 -36.81 -10.19
C GLU A 101 -1.89 -35.45 -10.81
N GLU A 102 -1.82 -34.39 -10.01
CA GLU A 102 -1.43 -33.05 -10.47
C GLU A 102 0.05 -32.98 -10.88
N PHE A 103 0.93 -33.68 -10.15
CA PHE A 103 2.37 -33.75 -10.45
C PHE A 103 2.76 -34.90 -11.37
N ALA A 104 1.84 -35.80 -11.74
CA ALA A 104 2.13 -36.89 -12.67
C ALA A 104 2.50 -36.29 -14.04
N PRO A 105 3.72 -36.51 -14.57
CA PRO A 105 4.04 -36.06 -15.91
C PRO A 105 3.13 -36.81 -16.88
N VAL A 106 2.34 -36.07 -17.65
CA VAL A 106 1.57 -36.59 -18.78
C VAL A 106 2.55 -37.28 -19.71
N LYS A 107 2.71 -38.60 -19.58
CA LYS A 107 3.40 -39.45 -20.54
C LYS A 107 2.61 -39.37 -21.84
N LYS A 108 2.96 -38.41 -22.70
CA LYS A 108 2.58 -38.45 -24.11
C LYS A 108 3.43 -39.51 -24.78
N GLU A 109 3.02 -40.78 -24.64
CA GLU A 109 3.38 -41.80 -25.61
C GLU A 109 2.70 -41.42 -26.93
N LYS A 110 3.45 -40.81 -27.85
CA LYS A 110 3.08 -40.84 -29.26
C LYS A 110 3.63 -42.14 -29.83
N SER A 111 2.76 -43.14 -29.89
CA SER A 111 2.95 -44.34 -30.70
C SER A 111 2.57 -44.03 -32.15
N ASN A 112 3.50 -44.35 -33.06
CA ASN A 112 3.45 -44.38 -34.54
C ASN A 112 3.06 -43.12 -35.31
#